data_AF-A0AA38LNX5-F1
#
_entry.id   AF-A0AA38LNX5-F1
#
_cell.length_a   1.000
_cell.length_b   1.000
_cell.length_c   1.000
_cell.angle_alpha   90.00
_cell.angle_beta   90.00
_cell.angle_gamma   90.00
#
_symmetry.space_group_name_H-M   'P 1'
#
loop_
_entity.id
_entity.type
_entity.pdbx_description
1 polymer ?
#
loop_
_entity_poly.entity_id
_entity_poly.type
_entity_poly.pdbx_seq_one_letter_code
_entity_poly.pdbx_strand_id
1 'polypeptide(L)'
;SGPFDDNSLEFQRKILERSGIGEHSYFPGAILASPPRLTMKEARAEAEMVMFGALDELFEKSRVRPKDIGILVVNCSLFNPTPSLFAMIINHYKMRDNIMSFFNESL
;
A
#
# COMPACT_ATOMS: atom_id res chain seq x y z
N SER A 1 -26.21 14.28 -11.27
CA SER A 1 -26.58 14.04 -9.86
C SER A 1 -25.83 12.79 -9.42
N GLY A 2 -24.84 12.93 -8.52
CA GLY A 2 -24.18 11.79 -7.91
C GLY A 2 -25.10 11.11 -6.88
N PRO A 3 -24.68 9.98 -6.29
CA PRO A 3 -25.49 9.23 -5.33
C PRO A 3 -25.62 9.90 -3.95
N PHE A 4 -25.03 11.09 -3.75
CA PHE A 4 -24.99 11.79 -2.47
C PHE A 4 -25.87 13.05 -2.51
N ASP A 5 -26.65 13.25 -1.45
CA ASP A 5 -27.36 14.51 -1.20
C ASP A 5 -26.44 15.57 -0.58
N ASP A 6 -26.89 16.82 -0.57
CA ASP A 6 -26.09 17.96 -0.08
C ASP A 6 -25.68 17.79 1.39
N ASN A 7 -26.54 17.16 2.21
CA ASN A 7 -26.24 16.88 3.61
C ASN A 7 -25.10 15.86 3.75
N SER A 8 -25.08 14.83 2.92
CA SER A 8 -24.03 13.80 2.89
C SER A 8 -22.70 14.38 2.42
N LEU A 9 -22.72 15.28 1.43
CA LEU A 9 -21.53 15.97 0.96
C LEU A 9 -20.95 16.90 2.04
N GLU A 10 -21.80 17.67 2.72
CA GLU A 10 -21.37 18.54 3.81
C GLU A 10 -20.82 17.74 5.00
N PHE A 11 -21.38 16.56 5.27
CA PHE A 11 -20.85 15.65 6.28
C PHE A 11 -19.46 15.10 5.91
N GLN A 12 -19.28 14.61 4.68
CA GLN A 12 -17.99 14.12 4.20
C GLN A 12 -16.91 15.22 4.21
N ARG A 13 -17.27 16.46 3.80
CA ARG A 13 -16.38 17.62 3.87
C ARG A 13 -15.89 17.88 5.30
N LYS A 14 -16.79 17.89 6.29
CA LYS A 14 -16.43 18.07 7.70
C LYS A 14 -15.51 16.97 8.22
N ILE A 15 -15.71 15.73 7.77
CA ILE A 15 -14.81 14.62 8.11
C ILE A 15 -13.42 14.87 7.55
N LEU A 16 -13.31 15.20 6.25
CA LEU A 16 -12.02 15.45 5.60
C LEU A 16 -11.26 16.58 6.30
N GLU A 17 -11.92 17.70 6.57
CA GLU A 17 -11.32 18.88 7.24
C GLU A 17 -10.87 18.61 8.69
N ARG A 18 -11.47 17.63 9.36
CA ARG A 18 -11.19 17.30 10.77
C ARG A 18 -10.44 15.96 10.94
N SER A 19 -10.09 15.30 9.85
CA SER A 19 -9.47 13.97 9.87
C SER A 19 -8.01 13.99 10.32
N GLY A 20 -7.35 15.16 10.29
CA GLY A 20 -5.91 15.28 10.54
C GLY A 20 -5.04 14.72 9.41
N ILE A 21 -5.63 14.40 8.25
CA ILE A 21 -4.91 13.95 7.06
C ILE A 21 -4.32 15.19 6.37
N GLY A 22 -2.99 15.21 6.23
CA GLY A 22 -2.27 16.30 5.56
C GLY A 22 -2.05 16.06 4.06
N GLU A 23 -1.48 17.06 3.40
CA GLU A 23 -1.18 17.08 1.95
C GLU A 23 -0.13 16.05 1.49
N HIS A 24 0.29 15.11 2.34
CA HIS A 24 1.22 14.03 1.98
C HIS A 24 0.53 12.66 1.92
N SER A 25 -0.78 12.62 2.14
CA SER A 25 -1.60 11.42 2.09
C SER A 25 -2.59 11.52 0.94
N TYR A 26 -2.63 10.51 0.08
CA TYR A 26 -3.40 10.53 -1.15
C TYR A 26 -4.16 9.23 -1.34
N PHE A 27 -5.30 9.32 -2.04
CA PHE A 27 -5.92 8.14 -2.61
C PHE A 27 -5.10 7.65 -3.81
N PRO A 28 -5.07 6.33 -4.08
CA PRO A 28 -4.46 5.78 -5.28
C PRO A 28 -4.97 6.50 -6.54
N GLY A 29 -4.07 6.81 -7.48
CA GLY A 29 -4.44 7.54 -8.70
C GLY A 29 -5.52 6.85 -9.53
N ALA A 30 -5.63 5.53 -9.40
CA ALA A 30 -6.68 4.72 -10.01
C ALA A 30 -8.09 5.04 -9.48
N ILE A 31 -8.22 5.41 -8.19
CA ILE A 31 -9.48 5.83 -7.58
C ILE A 31 -9.84 7.26 -8.02
N LEU A 32 -8.85 8.14 -8.17
CA LEU A 32 -9.04 9.53 -8.57
C LEU A 32 -9.30 9.71 -10.08
N ALA A 33 -9.12 8.65 -10.90
CA ALA A 33 -9.37 8.69 -12.33
C ALA A 33 -10.87 8.85 -12.67
N SER A 34 -11.18 9.43 -13.84
CA SER A 34 -12.55 9.55 -14.35
C SER A 34 -12.66 8.90 -15.74
N PRO A 35 -13.32 7.73 -15.88
CA PRO A 35 -13.90 6.92 -14.80
C PRO A 35 -12.82 6.22 -13.94
N PRO A 36 -13.14 5.83 -12.69
CA PRO A 36 -12.20 5.12 -11.82
C PRO A 36 -11.69 3.82 -12.45
N ARG A 37 -10.40 3.52 -12.28
CA ARG A 37 -9.72 2.35 -12.85
C ARG A 37 -9.45 1.30 -11.78
N LEU A 38 -10.51 0.71 -11.24
CA LEU A 38 -10.45 -0.25 -10.13
C LEU A 38 -10.03 -1.66 -10.58
N THR A 39 -8.84 -1.79 -11.15
CA THR A 39 -8.32 -3.08 -11.64
C THR A 39 -7.22 -3.63 -10.73
N MET A 40 -7.06 -4.96 -10.73
CA MET A 40 -5.96 -5.62 -10.01
C MET A 40 -4.58 -5.13 -10.44
N LYS A 41 -4.43 -4.73 -11.71
CA LYS A 41 -3.18 -4.18 -12.23
C LYS A 41 -2.83 -2.86 -11.55
N GLU A 42 -3.79 -1.96 -11.43
CA GLU A 42 -3.58 -0.64 -10.81
C GLU A 42 -3.37 -0.77 -9.30
N ALA A 43 -4.15 -1.61 -8.62
CA ALA A 43 -3.95 -1.89 -7.19
C ALA A 43 -2.56 -2.49 -6.91
N ARG A 44 -2.10 -3.38 -7.79
CA ARG A 44 -0.74 -3.94 -7.71
C ARG A 44 0.33 -2.89 -7.92
N ALA A 45 0.18 -2.02 -8.93
CA ALA A 45 1.14 -0.96 -9.20
C ALA A 45 1.28 0.01 -8.02
N GLU A 46 0.15 0.37 -7.39
CA GLU A 46 0.14 1.20 -6.18
C GLU A 46 0.86 0.50 -5.01
N ALA A 47 0.54 -0.77 -4.76
CA ALA A 47 1.17 -1.54 -3.69
C ALA A 47 2.69 -1.68 -3.90
N GLU A 48 3.14 -1.94 -5.14
CA GLU A 48 4.55 -1.99 -5.49
C GLU A 48 5.23 -0.63 -5.26
N MET A 49 4.62 0.47 -5.72
CA MET A 49 5.16 1.81 -5.54
C MET A 49 5.37 2.15 -4.05
N VAL A 50 4.34 1.92 -3.23
CA VAL A 50 4.39 2.24 -1.79
C VAL A 50 5.39 1.33 -1.06
N MET A 51 5.33 0.02 -1.28
CA MET A 51 6.18 -0.93 -0.57
C MET A 51 7.65 -0.78 -0.96
N PHE A 52 7.94 -0.66 -2.26
CA PHE A 52 9.31 -0.53 -2.74
C PHE A 52 9.89 0.83 -2.37
N GLY A 53 9.13 1.92 -2.50
CA GLY A 53 9.59 3.24 -2.07
C GLY A 53 9.98 3.28 -0.59
N ALA A 54 9.16 2.69 0.29
CA ALA A 54 9.46 2.62 1.71
C ALA A 54 10.68 1.73 2.03
N LEU A 55 10.84 0.60 1.32
CA LEU A 55 11.97 -0.31 1.51
C LEU A 55 13.28 0.27 0.96
N ASP A 56 13.23 0.99 -0.16
CA ASP A 56 14.40 1.67 -0.75
C ASP A 56 14.96 2.70 0.23
N GLU A 57 14.10 3.56 0.79
CA GLU A 57 14.49 4.54 1.81
C GLU A 57 15.06 3.85 3.07
N LEU A 58 14.47 2.73 3.49
CA LEU A 58 14.95 1.95 4.62
C LEU A 58 16.36 1.39 4.37
N PHE A 59 16.61 0.78 3.20
CA PHE A 59 17.91 0.19 2.88
C PHE A 59 18.97 1.26 2.67
N GLU A 60 18.61 2.41 2.10
CA GLU A 60 19.51 3.55 1.96
C GLU A 60 19.97 4.07 3.33
N LYS A 61 19.03 4.27 4.26
CA LYS A 61 19.34 4.81 5.60
C LYS A 61 20.04 3.82 6.52
N SER A 62 19.60 2.56 6.51
CA SER A 62 20.12 1.54 7.42
C SER A 62 21.42 0.89 6.94
N ARG A 63 21.71 0.94 5.63
CA ARG A 63 22.79 0.20 4.96
C ARG A 63 22.71 -1.33 5.14
N VAL A 64 21.57 -1.84 5.60
CA VAL A 64 21.32 -3.28 5.71
C VAL A 64 21.11 -3.84 4.31
N ARG A 65 21.78 -4.96 4.00
CA ARG A 65 21.55 -5.65 2.73
C ARG A 65 20.28 -6.47 2.84
N PRO A 66 19.40 -6.51 1.81
CA PRO A 66 18.21 -7.34 1.84
C PRO A 66 18.47 -8.83 2.13
N LYS A 67 19.65 -9.34 1.77
CA LYS A 67 20.08 -10.72 2.06
C LYS A 67 20.36 -11.00 3.53
N ASP A 68 20.64 -9.97 4.34
CA ASP A 68 20.90 -10.11 5.77
C ASP A 68 19.60 -10.20 6.59
N ILE A 69 18.44 -9.94 5.97
CA ILE A 69 17.13 -9.95 6.63
C ILE A 69 16.63 -11.38 6.78
N GLY A 70 16.31 -11.74 8.02
CA GLY A 70 15.86 -13.09 8.34
C GLY A 70 14.35 -13.31 8.39
N ILE A 71 13.61 -12.25 8.64
CA ILE A 71 12.17 -12.29 8.84
C ILE A 71 11.55 -11.12 8.09
N LEU A 72 10.54 -11.39 7.28
CA LEU A 72 9.72 -10.39 6.62
C LEU A 72 8.28 -10.52 7.12
N VAL A 73 7.79 -9.49 7.78
CA VAL A 73 6.37 -9.39 8.18
C VAL A 73 5.72 -8.35 7.29
N VAL A 74 4.69 -8.75 6.56
CA VAL A 74 3.89 -7.83 5.73
C VAL A 74 2.47 -7.82 6.26
N ASN A 75 1.93 -6.62 6.48
CA ASN A 75 0.53 -6.42 6.82
C ASN A 75 -0.12 -5.59 5.71
N CYS A 76 -1.23 -6.09 5.18
CA CYS A 76 -2.12 -5.33 4.32
C CYS A 76 -3.55 -5.82 4.55
N SER A 77 -4.48 -4.92 4.86
CA SER A 77 -5.90 -5.26 5.03
C SER A 77 -6.74 -5.03 3.77
N LEU A 78 -6.19 -4.34 2.77
CA LEU A 78 -6.93 -3.84 1.61
C LEU A 78 -6.69 -4.65 0.33
N PHE A 79 -5.59 -5.40 0.26
CA PHE A 79 -5.15 -6.01 -1.00
C PHE A 79 -4.35 -7.30 -0.80
N ASN A 80 -4.93 -8.43 -1.24
CA ASN A 80 -4.34 -9.77 -1.14
C ASN A 80 -4.17 -10.39 -2.55
N PRO A 81 -3.14 -9.98 -3.31
CA PRO A 81 -2.90 -10.48 -4.67
C PRO A 81 -2.29 -11.89 -4.68
N THR A 82 -2.38 -12.54 -5.85
CA THR A 82 -1.52 -13.67 -6.22
C THR A 82 -0.63 -13.22 -7.39
N PRO A 83 0.72 -13.32 -7.29
CA PRO A 83 1.51 -13.71 -6.12
C PRO A 83 1.35 -12.72 -4.95
N SER A 84 1.60 -13.20 -3.72
CA SER A 84 1.42 -12.43 -2.48
C SER A 84 2.38 -11.26 -2.36
N LEU A 85 2.03 -10.28 -1.51
CA LEU A 85 2.83 -9.08 -1.27
C LEU A 85 4.26 -9.39 -0.79
N PHE A 86 4.41 -10.35 0.13
CA PHE A 86 5.74 -10.78 0.57
C PHE A 86 6.54 -11.44 -0.56
N ALA A 87 5.90 -12.21 -1.44
CA ALA A 87 6.58 -12.83 -2.58
C ALA A 87 7.06 -11.77 -3.58
N MET A 88 6.29 -10.71 -3.78
CA MET A 88 6.68 -9.56 -4.60
C MET A 88 7.93 -8.88 -4.03
N ILE A 89 7.96 -8.60 -2.72
CA ILE A 89 9.11 -7.98 -2.03
C ILE A 89 10.34 -8.89 -2.10
N ILE A 90 10.21 -10.16 -1.74
CA ILE A 90 11.33 -11.13 -1.72
C ILE A 90 11.97 -11.23 -3.10
N ASN A 91 11.16 -11.34 -4.15
CA ASN A 91 11.66 -11.47 -5.51
C ASN A 91 12.26 -10.16 -6.05
N HIS A 92 11.70 -9.00 -5.68
CA HIS A 92 12.23 -7.70 -6.11
C HIS A 92 13.63 -7.45 -5.53
N TYR A 93 13.79 -7.61 -4.22
CA TYR A 93 15.05 -7.31 -3.53
C TYR A 93 16.06 -8.45 -3.49
N LYS A 94 15.73 -9.60 -4.07
CA LYS A 94 16.57 -10.82 -4.04
C LYS A 94 16.99 -11.16 -2.62
N MET A 95 16.01 -11.15 -1.71
CA MET A 95 16.18 -11.57 -0.33
C MET A 95 16.63 -13.03 -0.28
N ARG A 96 17.12 -13.47 0.88
CA ARG A 96 17.63 -14.83 1.06
C ARG A 96 16.55 -15.90 0.87
N ASP A 97 16.95 -17.08 0.39
CA ASP A 97 16.03 -18.19 0.10
C ASP A 97 15.37 -18.77 1.37
N ASN A 98 16.03 -18.69 2.52
CA ASN A 98 15.55 -19.16 3.83
C ASN A 98 14.92 -18.04 4.67
N ILE A 99 14.29 -17.05 4.04
CA ILE A 99 13.57 -16.00 4.74
C ILE A 99 12.27 -16.55 5.34
N MET A 100 11.98 -16.20 6.60
CA MET A 100 10.68 -16.49 7.20
C MET A 100 9.73 -15.34 6.87
N SER A 101 8.67 -15.63 6.12
CA SER A 101 7.66 -14.65 5.73
C SER A 101 6.35 -14.89 6.45
N PHE A 102 5.82 -13.87 7.11
CA PHE A 102 4.52 -13.90 7.79
C PHE A 102 3.60 -12.86 7.18
N PHE A 103 2.37 -13.29 6.90
CA PHE A 103 1.27 -12.39 6.60
C PHE A 103 0.37 -12.31 7.82
N ASN A 104 0.20 -11.12 8.39
CA ASN A 104 -0.73 -10.93 9.49
C ASN A 104 -2.11 -10.61 8.89
N GLU A 105 -2.95 -11.62 8.69
CA GLU A 105 -4.39 -11.37 8.66
C GLU A 105 -4.82 -11.05 10.08
N SER A 106 -5.37 -9.86 10.30
CA SER A 106 -6.02 -9.52 11.57
C SER A 106 -6.99 -10.64 11.97
N LEU A 107 -6.79 -11.20 13.17
CA LEU A 107 -7.76 -12.07 13.86
C LEU A 107 -9.10 -11.34 14.06
#